data_AF-A0AAD3T5V6-F1
#
_entry.id   AF-A0AAD3T5V6-F1
#
_cell.length_a   1.000
_cell.length_b   1.000
_cell.length_c   1.000
_cell.angle_alpha   90.00
_cell.angle_beta   90.00
_cell.angle_gamma   90.00
#
_symmetry.space_group_name_H-M   'P 1'
#
loop_
_entity.id
_entity.type
_entity.pdbx_description
1 polymer ?
#
loop_
_entity_poly.entity_id
_entity_poly.type
_entity_poly.pdbx_seq_one_letter_code
_entity_poly.pdbx_strand_id
1 'polypeptide(L)'
;MKFTPCDKNPLYHRGNANDPEHNGVRNTYFPLRSGGLVTLYQDAHVLDGMMPQIELEGGDKVFQHEKCWEDICYAILEAHHLIYLVGWSIYHEVRLTRETTRMLPRHQDLTLGELLKYKSEEGVRVLLLVWDDKTSHDKYLIKTVSISI
;
A
#
# COMPACT_ATOMS: atom_id res chain seq x y z
N MET A 1 -19.91 -23.92 26.15
CA MET A 1 -19.32 -23.83 24.80
C MET A 1 -20.43 -24.11 23.79
N LYS A 2 -20.62 -23.24 22.79
CA LYS A 2 -21.63 -23.40 21.74
C LYS A 2 -20.93 -23.40 20.39
N PHE A 3 -21.11 -24.47 19.62
CA PHE A 3 -20.61 -24.59 18.25
C PHE A 3 -21.76 -24.33 17.27
N THR A 4 -21.51 -23.51 16.24
CA THR A 4 -22.44 -23.26 15.14
C THR A 4 -21.78 -23.70 13.84
N PRO A 5 -22.27 -24.76 13.17
CA PRO A 5 -21.79 -25.17 11.86
C PRO A 5 -21.94 -24.05 10.81
N CYS A 6 -21.02 -23.95 9.84
CA CYS A 6 -21.03 -22.89 8.82
C CYS A 6 -22.28 -22.95 7.93
N ASP A 7 -22.76 -24.15 7.62
CA ASP A 7 -23.98 -24.44 6.86
C ASP A 7 -25.27 -24.09 7.61
N LYS A 8 -25.18 -23.67 8.87
CA LYS A 8 -26.32 -23.19 9.67
C LYS A 8 -26.24 -21.71 9.97
N ASN A 9 -25.15 -21.04 9.56
CA ASN A 9 -24.98 -19.63 9.79
C ASN A 9 -25.48 -18.85 8.55
N PRO A 10 -26.56 -18.06 8.69
CA PRO A 10 -27.17 -17.33 7.57
C PRO A 10 -26.20 -16.37 6.85
N LEU A 11 -25.14 -15.93 7.53
CA LEU A 11 -24.08 -15.10 6.94
C LEU A 11 -23.34 -15.79 5.79
N TYR A 12 -23.30 -17.12 5.73
CA TYR A 12 -22.56 -17.87 4.70
C TYR A 12 -23.46 -18.40 3.56
N HIS A 13 -24.77 -18.18 3.62
CA HIS A 13 -25.71 -18.68 2.62
C HIS A 13 -26.00 -17.69 1.48
N ARG A 14 -25.78 -16.40 1.72
CA ARG A 14 -25.96 -15.34 0.73
C ARG A 14 -24.68 -14.52 0.75
N GLY A 15 -24.11 -14.22 -0.42
CA GLY A 15 -22.87 -13.45 -0.52
C GLY A 15 -22.94 -12.12 0.24
N ASN A 16 -21.78 -11.50 0.48
CA ASN A 16 -21.49 -10.37 1.39
C ASN A 16 -22.48 -9.18 1.44
N ALA A 17 -23.43 -9.09 0.51
CA ALA A 17 -24.34 -7.96 0.33
C ALA A 17 -25.71 -8.09 1.04
N ASN A 18 -25.96 -9.12 1.84
CA ASN A 18 -27.33 -9.46 2.27
C ASN A 18 -27.54 -9.69 3.78
N ASP A 19 -26.72 -9.08 4.66
CA ASP A 19 -27.10 -8.90 6.06
C ASP A 19 -27.80 -7.54 6.21
N PRO A 20 -29.14 -7.50 6.36
CA PRO A 20 -29.90 -6.25 6.39
C PRO A 20 -29.53 -5.32 7.56
N GLU A 21 -28.88 -5.86 8.60
CA GLU A 21 -28.45 -5.12 9.78
C GLU A 21 -26.95 -4.77 9.77
N HIS A 22 -26.13 -5.43 8.94
CA HIS A 22 -24.67 -5.27 8.96
C HIS A 22 -23.99 -5.58 7.61
N ASN A 23 -23.63 -4.57 6.84
CA ASN A 23 -22.97 -4.73 5.53
C ASN A 23 -21.47 -5.11 5.59
N GLY A 24 -20.98 -5.69 6.70
CA GLY A 24 -19.56 -5.93 6.93
C GLY A 24 -19.24 -6.99 7.98
N VAL A 25 -17.96 -7.32 8.12
CA VAL A 25 -17.47 -8.31 9.09
C VAL A 25 -17.78 -7.83 10.52
N ARG A 26 -18.35 -8.73 11.35
CA ARG A 26 -18.72 -8.44 12.73
C ARG A 26 -17.52 -8.62 13.68
N ASN A 27 -17.59 -7.98 14.87
CA ASN A 27 -16.60 -8.08 15.94
C ASN A 27 -15.17 -7.64 15.54
N THR A 28 -15.06 -6.63 14.69
CA THR A 28 -13.78 -6.04 14.27
C THR A 28 -13.49 -4.75 15.02
N TYR A 29 -12.21 -4.45 15.22
CA TYR A 29 -11.78 -3.17 15.83
C TYR A 29 -12.16 -1.96 14.97
N PHE A 30 -12.05 -2.10 13.64
CA PHE A 30 -12.46 -1.08 12.69
C PHE A 30 -13.84 -1.42 12.10
N PRO A 31 -14.83 -0.52 12.18
CA PRO A 31 -16.14 -0.71 11.57
C PRO A 31 -16.09 -0.47 10.05
N LEU A 32 -17.11 -0.94 9.34
CA LEU A 32 -17.31 -0.62 7.92
C LEU A 32 -17.48 0.89 7.71
N ARG A 33 -16.85 1.43 6.66
CA ARG A 33 -17.00 2.82 6.23
C ARG A 33 -17.51 2.86 4.78
N SER A 34 -18.50 3.71 4.52
CA SER A 34 -19.02 3.99 3.19
C SER A 34 -18.40 5.25 2.59
N GLY A 35 -18.41 5.37 1.25
CA GLY A 35 -17.89 6.56 0.55
C GLY A 35 -16.37 6.61 0.41
N GLY A 36 -15.67 5.51 0.68
CA GLY A 36 -14.24 5.38 0.39
C GLY A 36 -13.98 5.17 -1.10
N LEU A 37 -12.88 5.73 -1.59
CA LEU A 37 -12.31 5.38 -2.89
C LEU A 37 -11.19 4.36 -2.67
N VAL A 38 -11.22 3.25 -3.41
CA VAL A 38 -10.19 2.21 -3.35
C VAL A 38 -9.54 2.13 -4.72
N THR A 39 -8.23 2.39 -4.76
CA THR A 39 -7.40 2.14 -5.93
C THR A 39 -6.81 0.74 -5.81
N LEU A 40 -7.01 -0.09 -6.85
CA LEU A 40 -6.46 -1.43 -6.91
C LEU A 40 -5.13 -1.39 -7.68
N TYR A 41 -4.06 -1.83 -7.02
CA TYR A 41 -2.76 -1.92 -7.64
C TYR A 41 -2.43 -3.36 -7.99
N GLN A 42 -2.08 -3.58 -9.26
CA GLN A 42 -1.43 -4.80 -9.70
C GLN A 42 0.07 -4.54 -9.73
N ASP A 43 0.82 -5.30 -8.94
CA ASP A 43 2.27 -5.14 -8.78
C ASP A 43 2.69 -3.71 -8.33
N ALA A 44 4.00 -3.46 -8.31
CA ALA A 44 4.56 -2.15 -7.95
C ALA A 44 4.37 -1.11 -9.07
N HIS A 45 4.40 -1.58 -10.32
CA HIS A 45 4.34 -0.77 -11.53
C HIS A 45 3.81 -1.62 -12.68
N VAL A 46 3.07 -0.99 -13.58
CA VAL A 46 2.55 -1.61 -14.80
C VAL A 46 2.89 -0.70 -15.98
N LEU A 47 3.43 -1.28 -17.04
CA LEU A 47 3.75 -0.57 -18.27
C LEU A 47 2.47 -0.24 -19.06
N ASP A 48 2.42 0.96 -19.62
CA ASP A 48 1.28 1.39 -20.43
C ASP A 48 1.13 0.51 -21.67
N GLY A 49 -0.09 0.06 -21.95
CA GLY A 49 -0.41 -0.80 -23.09
C GLY A 49 -0.04 -2.28 -22.94
N MET A 50 0.55 -2.70 -21.81
CA MET A 50 0.87 -4.11 -21.55
C MET A 50 -0.31 -4.91 -20.98
N MET A 51 -1.34 -4.23 -20.48
CA MET A 51 -2.52 -4.87 -19.91
C MET A 51 -3.69 -4.86 -20.90
N PRO A 52 -4.53 -5.91 -20.90
CA PRO A 52 -5.74 -5.93 -21.70
C PRO A 52 -6.70 -4.83 -21.26
N GLN A 53 -7.51 -4.33 -22.20
CA GLN A 53 -8.63 -3.45 -21.85
C GLN A 53 -9.71 -4.26 -21.15
N ILE A 54 -10.16 -3.76 -19.99
CA ILE A 54 -11.24 -4.36 -19.22
C ILE A 54 -12.38 -3.35 -19.18
N GLU A 55 -13.46 -3.63 -19.90
CA GLU A 55 -14.66 -2.80 -19.88
C GLU A 55 -15.38 -2.93 -18.54
N LEU A 56 -15.75 -1.81 -17.95
CA LEU A 56 -16.52 -1.76 -16.72
C LEU A 56 -18.02 -1.77 -17.01
N GLU A 57 -18.81 -2.14 -16.00
CA GLU A 57 -20.27 -2.08 -16.08
C GLU A 57 -20.73 -0.66 -16.48
N GLY A 58 -21.61 -0.58 -17.47
CA GLY A 58 -22.03 0.69 -18.08
C GLY A 58 -21.40 0.97 -19.45
N GLY A 59 -20.29 0.30 -19.81
CA GLY A 59 -19.70 0.31 -21.16
C GLY A 59 -19.06 1.63 -21.60
N ASP A 60 -19.11 2.67 -20.76
CA ASP A 60 -18.56 4.00 -21.02
C ASP A 60 -17.13 4.19 -20.49
N LYS A 61 -16.65 3.23 -19.70
CA LYS A 61 -15.34 3.29 -19.04
C LYS A 61 -14.57 1.99 -19.17
N VAL A 62 -13.26 2.14 -19.38
CA VAL A 62 -12.27 1.07 -19.31
C VAL A 62 -11.56 1.17 -17.96
N PHE A 63 -11.31 0.03 -17.32
CA PHE A 63 -10.53 -0.05 -16.10
C PHE A 63 -9.15 0.56 -16.31
N GLN A 64 -8.75 1.44 -15.38
CA GLN A 64 -7.44 2.09 -15.41
C GLN A 64 -6.50 1.33 -14.48
N HIS A 65 -5.37 0.87 -15.03
CA HIS A 65 -4.32 0.21 -14.26
C HIS A 65 -3.42 1.28 -13.63
N GLU A 66 -3.61 1.54 -12.34
CA GLU A 66 -2.79 2.50 -11.60
C GLU A 66 -1.43 1.93 -11.18
N LYS A 67 -0.49 2.82 -10.90
CA LYS A 67 0.93 2.49 -10.68
C LYS A 67 1.30 2.75 -9.22
N CYS A 68 1.31 1.70 -8.42
CA CYS A 68 1.48 1.75 -6.96
C CYS A 68 2.65 2.61 -6.49
N TRP A 69 3.86 2.34 -6.99
CA TRP A 69 5.05 3.07 -6.54
C TRP A 69 5.11 4.50 -7.06
N GLU A 70 4.52 4.79 -8.23
CA GLU A 70 4.37 6.18 -8.71
C GLU A 70 3.44 6.96 -7.78
N ASP A 71 2.29 6.39 -7.41
CA ASP A 71 1.32 7.05 -6.55
C ASP A 71 1.82 7.19 -5.10
N ILE A 72 2.59 6.23 -4.58
CA ILE A 72 3.29 6.37 -3.28
C ILE A 72 4.31 7.52 -3.34
N CYS A 73 5.10 7.59 -4.42
CA CYS A 73 6.08 8.67 -4.60
C CYS A 73 5.39 10.04 -4.62
N TYR A 74 4.30 10.15 -5.38
CA TYR A 74 3.50 11.36 -5.46
C TYR A 74 2.88 11.73 -4.11
N ALA A 75 2.31 10.77 -3.37
CA ALA A 75 1.73 11.01 -2.05
C ALA A 75 2.77 11.51 -1.03
N ILE A 76 4.01 11.02 -1.10
CA ILE A 76 5.11 11.51 -0.25
C ILE A 76 5.51 12.93 -0.64
N LEU A 77 5.64 13.22 -1.94
CA LEU A 77 6.01 14.54 -2.44
C LEU A 77 4.99 15.62 -2.08
N GLU A 78 3.70 15.32 -2.22
CA GLU A 78 2.59 16.24 -1.92
C GLU A 78 2.26 16.33 -0.41
N ALA A 79 2.90 15.53 0.44
CA ALA A 79 2.64 15.60 1.88
C ALA A 79 3.11 16.94 2.46
N HIS A 80 2.24 17.60 3.23
CA HIS A 80 2.53 18.90 3.86
C HIS A 80 2.70 18.84 5.39
N HIS A 81 2.27 17.75 6.04
CA HIS A 81 2.19 17.70 7.51
C HIS A 81 2.77 16.43 8.12
N LEU A 82 2.40 15.26 7.60
CA LEU A 82 2.73 13.97 8.19
C LEU A 82 2.96 12.93 7.10
N ILE A 83 4.02 12.15 7.27
CA ILE A 83 4.25 10.90 6.56
C ILE A 83 4.50 9.82 7.62
N TYR A 84 3.70 8.76 7.60
CA TYR A 84 3.85 7.61 8.50
C TYR A 84 4.07 6.33 7.69
N LEU A 85 5.25 5.71 7.85
CA LEU A 85 5.59 4.45 7.20
C LEU A 85 5.73 3.35 8.24
N VAL A 86 5.11 2.21 7.97
CA VAL A 86 5.23 1.00 8.77
C VAL A 86 5.57 -0.14 7.82
N GLY A 87 6.65 -0.86 8.10
CA GLY A 87 7.13 -1.89 7.20
C GLY A 87 7.86 -3.00 7.94
N TRP A 88 7.73 -4.21 7.41
CA TRP A 88 8.53 -5.36 7.86
C TRP A 88 10.02 -5.14 7.54
N SER A 89 10.30 -4.63 6.34
CA SER A 89 11.60 -4.13 5.93
C SER A 89 11.38 -2.90 5.05
N ILE A 90 12.21 -1.87 5.24
CA ILE A 90 12.28 -0.68 4.41
C ILE A 90 13.73 -0.59 3.93
N TYR A 91 13.92 -0.43 2.62
CA TYR A 91 15.23 -0.26 2.02
C TYR A 91 15.33 1.13 1.40
N HIS A 92 16.09 2.00 2.04
CA HIS A 92 16.14 3.43 1.79
C HIS A 92 16.74 3.78 0.42
N GLU A 93 17.59 2.93 -0.15
CA GLU A 93 18.23 3.17 -1.45
C GLU A 93 17.33 2.82 -2.65
N VAL A 94 16.14 2.26 -2.40
CA VAL A 94 15.20 1.95 -3.47
C VAL A 94 14.67 3.22 -4.13
N ARG A 95 14.54 3.19 -5.45
CA ARG A 95 13.84 4.22 -6.23
C ARG A 95 12.42 3.76 -6.56
N LEU A 96 11.44 4.57 -6.16
CA LEU A 96 10.01 4.30 -6.38
C LEU A 96 9.63 4.47 -7.86
N THR A 97 10.08 5.55 -8.49
CA THR A 97 9.85 5.81 -9.93
C THR A 97 11.11 5.47 -10.71
N ARG A 98 11.01 4.54 -11.66
CA ARG A 98 12.14 4.09 -12.50
C ARG A 98 12.00 4.49 -13.98
N GLU A 99 10.82 4.94 -14.37
CA GLU A 99 10.49 5.34 -15.74
C GLU A 99 10.02 6.80 -15.78
N THR A 100 10.33 7.49 -16.89
CA THR A 100 10.03 8.92 -17.10
C THR A 100 8.62 9.12 -17.66
N THR A 101 7.62 8.51 -17.05
CA THR A 101 6.22 8.49 -17.54
C THR A 101 5.42 9.71 -17.07
N ARG A 102 5.71 10.25 -15.88
CA ARG A 102 5.10 11.47 -15.34
C ARG A 102 6.16 12.56 -15.12
N MET A 103 5.82 13.81 -15.43
CA MET A 103 6.71 14.98 -15.32
C MET A 103 7.01 15.31 -13.84
N LEU A 104 7.96 14.62 -13.23
CA LEU A 104 8.55 15.01 -11.93
C LEU A 104 10.02 15.43 -12.15
N PRO A 105 10.28 16.54 -12.85
CA PRO A 105 11.61 16.86 -13.41
C PRO A 105 12.73 17.10 -12.40
N ARG A 106 12.47 17.13 -11.08
CA ARG A 106 13.50 17.40 -10.06
C ARG A 106 13.69 16.32 -9.00
N HIS A 107 12.77 15.35 -8.89
CA HIS A 107 12.77 14.38 -7.77
C HIS A 107 12.66 12.91 -8.22
N GLN A 108 12.64 12.64 -9.52
CA GLN A 108 12.48 11.31 -10.09
C GLN A 108 13.69 10.38 -9.86
N ASP A 109 14.85 10.97 -9.56
CA ASP A 109 16.10 10.27 -9.27
C ASP A 109 16.36 10.03 -7.78
N LEU A 110 15.53 10.56 -6.90
CA LEU A 110 15.72 10.38 -5.46
C LEU A 110 15.39 8.95 -5.04
N THR A 111 16.24 8.41 -4.18
CA THR A 111 15.94 7.22 -3.39
C THR A 111 14.85 7.53 -2.37
N LEU A 112 14.15 6.51 -1.86
CA LEU A 112 13.13 6.66 -0.82
C LEU A 112 13.69 7.40 0.41
N GLY A 113 14.92 7.07 0.82
CA GLY A 113 15.59 7.73 1.95
C GLY A 113 15.86 9.21 1.72
N GLU A 114 16.31 9.58 0.53
CA GLU A 114 16.53 10.98 0.16
C GLU A 114 15.21 11.76 0.10
N LEU A 115 14.16 11.14 -0.44
CA LEU A 115 12.83 11.74 -0.52
C LEU A 115 12.26 12.03 0.88
N LEU A 116 12.35 11.06 1.80
CA LEU A 116 11.89 11.23 3.17
C LEU A 116 12.70 12.30 3.93
N LYS A 117 14.02 12.34 3.74
CA LYS A 117 14.88 13.40 4.29
C LYS A 117 14.49 14.78 3.75
N TYR A 118 14.33 14.90 2.44
CA TYR A 118 13.91 16.12 1.78
C TYR A 118 12.59 16.66 2.38
N LYS A 119 11.58 15.80 2.52
CA LYS A 119 10.30 16.20 3.14
C LYS A 119 10.46 16.60 4.62
N SER A 120 11.34 15.92 5.36
CA SER A 120 11.64 16.30 6.75
C SER A 120 12.32 17.67 6.85
N GLU A 121 13.19 18.02 5.90
CA GLU A 121 13.86 19.32 5.82
C GLU A 121 12.88 20.45 5.47
N GLU A 122 11.83 20.16 4.69
CA GLU A 122 10.70 21.07 4.46
C GLU A 122 9.77 21.25 5.68
N GLY A 123 10.02 20.51 6.78
CA GLY A 123 9.26 20.59 8.02
C GLY A 123 8.09 19.59 8.14
N VAL A 124 7.96 18.64 7.20
CA VAL A 124 6.98 17.55 7.30
C VAL A 124 7.41 16.57 8.38
N ARG A 125 6.48 16.14 9.24
CA ARG A 125 6.79 15.12 10.25
C ARG A 125 6.89 13.75 9.58
N VAL A 126 8.08 13.15 9.60
CA VAL A 126 8.31 11.82 9.05
C VAL A 126 8.52 10.82 10.20
N LEU A 127 7.65 9.82 10.30
CA LEU A 127 7.68 8.79 11.34
C LEU A 127 7.79 7.41 10.69
N LEU A 128 8.77 6.60 11.12
CA LEU A 128 8.97 5.24 10.64
C LEU A 128 8.83 4.26 11.80
N LEU A 129 8.05 3.21 11.59
CA LEU A 129 7.99 2.03 12.45
C LEU A 129 8.44 0.81 11.64
N VAL A 130 9.75 0.53 11.67
CA VAL A 130 10.33 -0.63 10.98
C VAL A 130 10.43 -1.79 11.96
N TRP A 131 10.07 -2.99 11.52
CA TRP A 131 10.22 -4.17 12.35
C TRP A 131 11.70 -4.46 12.63
N ASP A 132 12.02 -4.67 13.91
CA ASP A 132 13.36 -5.01 14.38
C ASP A 132 13.48 -6.53 14.55
N ASP A 133 14.02 -7.21 13.54
CA ASP A 133 14.24 -8.65 13.59
C ASP A 133 15.45 -8.98 14.48
N LYS A 134 15.16 -9.46 15.70
CA LYS A 134 16.16 -9.91 16.67
C LYS A 134 17.01 -11.09 16.20
N THR A 135 16.65 -11.76 15.10
CA THR A 135 17.42 -12.84 14.47
C THR A 135 18.28 -12.39 13.28
N SER A 136 18.09 -11.17 12.77
CA SER A 136 18.94 -10.54 11.75
C SER A 136 20.13 -9.76 12.31
N HIS A 137 20.29 -9.76 13.64
CA HIS A 137 21.47 -9.20 14.28
C HIS A 137 22.64 -10.19 14.14
N ASP A 138 23.69 -9.79 13.42
CA ASP A 138 24.96 -10.51 13.32
C ASP A 138 25.53 -10.76 14.74
N LYS A 139 25.16 -11.89 15.36
CA LYS A 139 25.85 -12.42 16.53
C LYS A 139 27.04 -13.23 16.03
N TYR A 140 28.20 -12.57 16.02
CA TYR A 140 29.54 -13.15 15.98
C TYR A 140 29.77 -14.20 14.87
N LEU A 141 30.45 -13.77 13.79
CA LEU A 141 31.20 -14.58 12.81
C LEU A 141 30.43 -15.25 11.65
N ILE A 142 29.15 -14.95 11.42
CA ILE A 142 28.45 -15.32 10.17
C ILE A 142 27.88 -14.04 9.55
N LYS A 143 28.33 -13.70 8.34
CA LYS A 143 27.75 -12.60 7.54
C LYS A 143 26.45 -13.08 6.92
N THR A 144 25.32 -12.58 7.42
CA THR A 144 24.08 -12.57 6.65
C THR A 144 23.85 -11.13 6.21
N VAL A 145 24.09 -10.85 4.92
CA VAL A 145 23.82 -9.53 4.35
C VAL A 145 22.32 -9.29 4.41
N SER A 146 21.88 -8.63 5.48
CA SER A 146 20.59 -7.97 5.57
C SER A 146 20.89 -6.49 5.72
N ILE A 147 21.00 -5.81 4.59
CA ILE A 147 21.02 -4.36 4.55
C ILE A 147 19.56 -3.94 4.47
N SER A 148 19.00 -3.57 5.62
CA SER A 148 17.83 -2.73 5.71
C SER A 148 18.22 -1.52 6.56
N ILE A 149 18.36 -0.39 5.89
CA ILE A 149 18.23 0.95 6.46
C ILE A 149 17.11 1.63 5.64
#